data_AF-A0A2C9LCR6-F1
#
_entry.id   AF-A0A2C9LCR6-F1
#
_cell.length_a   1.000
_cell.length_b   1.000
_cell.length_c   1.000
_cell.angle_alpha   90.00
_cell.angle_beta   90.00
_cell.angle_gamma   90.00
#
_symmetry.space_group_name_H-M   'P 1'
#
loop_
_entity.id
_entity.type
_entity.pdbx_description
1 polymer ?
#
loop_
_entity_poly.entity_id
_entity_poly.type
_entity_poly.pdbx_seq_one_letter_code
_entity_poly.pdbx_strand_id
1 'polypeptide(L)'
;FFIINESPVFLQLNPQARTSDLPISMFESVIDLVRGEATVLFVDIPYTLATEEAERIGVDHVARMSTADTGDSSTAEHLVAQHSSIKMLHNRIKIILAYIQASQKDEVAKNHDILRDCYSLCYRLPVLNSQRFQEDYYTQCNDVCLMAYLGAITKGSNTMNQVQYFVTIYCFK
;
A
#
# COMPACT_ATOMS: atom_id res chain seq x y z
N PHE A 1 34.17 -6.27 -1.93
CA PHE A 1 32.76 -6.58 -2.27
C PHE A 1 32.64 -7.88 -3.06
N PHE A 2 33.29 -8.02 -4.22
CA PHE A 2 33.22 -9.23 -5.08
C PHE A 2 33.83 -10.53 -4.51
N ILE A 3 34.51 -10.46 -3.37
CA ILE A 3 35.19 -11.62 -2.77
C ILE A 3 34.18 -12.59 -2.13
N ILE A 4 32.99 -12.11 -1.78
CA ILE A 4 31.96 -12.90 -1.07
C ILE A 4 30.83 -13.32 -2.01
N ASN A 5 30.39 -12.43 -2.91
CA ASN A 5 29.33 -12.70 -3.89
C ASN A 5 29.78 -12.20 -5.27
N GLU A 6 29.45 -12.99 -6.30
CA GLU A 6 29.79 -12.70 -7.70
C GLU A 6 28.99 -11.51 -8.26
N SER A 7 27.76 -11.29 -7.78
CA SER A 7 26.91 -10.16 -8.16
C SER A 7 26.31 -9.47 -6.92
N PRO A 8 27.04 -8.53 -6.29
CA PRO A 8 26.53 -7.77 -5.15
C PRO A 8 25.63 -6.61 -5.62
N VAL A 9 24.58 -6.34 -4.85
CA VAL A 9 23.78 -5.11 -4.97
C VAL A 9 24.33 -4.06 -4.01
N PHE A 10 24.50 -2.84 -4.49
CA PHE A 10 24.97 -1.71 -3.71
C PHE A 10 23.81 -0.77 -3.38
N LEU A 11 23.54 -0.53 -2.10
CA LEU A 11 22.49 0.38 -1.65
C LEU A 11 23.13 1.63 -1.04
N GLN A 12 22.76 2.79 -1.56
CA GLN A 12 23.21 4.09 -1.07
C GLN A 12 22.03 4.83 -0.42
N LEU A 13 22.17 5.17 0.87
CA LEU A 13 21.24 6.04 1.58
C LEU A 13 21.89 7.42 1.77
N ASN A 14 21.19 8.47 1.35
CA ASN A 14 21.65 9.86 1.54
C ASN A 14 20.80 10.57 2.61
N PRO A 15 21.25 10.64 3.88
CA PRO A 15 20.47 11.24 4.95
C PRO A 15 20.35 12.77 4.83
N GLN A 16 21.13 13.39 3.94
CA GLN A 16 21.13 14.84 3.72
C GLN A 16 20.40 15.24 2.43
N ALA A 17 19.79 14.28 1.73
CA ALA A 17 19.05 14.56 0.52
C ALA A 17 17.87 15.52 0.80
N ARG A 18 17.72 16.52 -0.08
CA ARG A 18 16.61 17.48 -0.06
C ARG A 18 15.59 17.15 -1.15
N THR A 19 15.24 15.88 -1.26
CA THR A 19 14.28 15.35 -2.23
C THR A 19 12.99 14.99 -1.52
N SER A 20 11.85 15.09 -2.22
CA SER A 20 10.56 14.61 -1.71
C SER A 20 10.43 13.08 -1.75
N ASP A 21 11.26 12.43 -2.56
CA ASP A 21 11.28 10.98 -2.71
C ASP A 21 12.25 10.33 -1.71
N LEU A 22 12.07 9.02 -1.48
CA LEU A 22 12.90 8.23 -0.57
C LEU A 22 14.38 8.35 -0.98
N PRO A 23 15.28 8.77 -0.09
CA PRO A 23 16.67 9.09 -0.46
C PRO A 23 17.54 7.83 -0.47
N ILE A 24 17.06 6.80 -1.17
CA ILE A 24 17.70 5.52 -1.37
C ILE A 24 17.87 5.30 -2.87
N SER A 25 19.09 4.98 -3.27
CA SER A 25 19.44 4.56 -4.63
C SER A 25 20.06 3.17 -4.55
N MET A 26 19.77 2.33 -5.54
CA MET A 26 20.24 0.95 -5.59
C MET A 26 21.01 0.74 -6.89
N PHE A 27 22.15 0.06 -6.83
CA PHE A 27 23.03 -0.10 -7.97
C PHE A 27 23.45 -1.55 -8.12
N GLU A 28 23.55 -2.01 -9.36
CA GLU A 28 24.26 -3.24 -9.69
C GLU A 28 25.66 -2.92 -10.24
N SER A 29 26.60 -3.84 -10.00
CA SER A 29 27.94 -3.73 -10.57
C SER A 29 27.99 -4.40 -11.94
N VAL A 30 28.38 -3.64 -12.95
CA VAL A 30 28.62 -4.13 -14.32
C VAL A 30 30.09 -3.93 -14.65
N ILE A 31 30.74 -4.95 -15.20
CA ILE A 31 32.11 -4.83 -15.71
C ILE A 31 32.02 -4.37 -17.16
N ASP A 32 32.56 -3.19 -17.45
CA ASP A 32 32.60 -2.65 -18.81
C ASP A 32 34.00 -2.15 -19.17
N LEU A 33 34.31 -2.13 -20.46
CA LEU A 33 35.58 -1.63 -20.97
C LEU A 33 35.51 -0.12 -21.14
N VAL A 34 36.09 0.61 -20.19
CA VAL A 34 36.22 2.07 -20.31
C VAL A 34 37.65 2.38 -20.73
N ARG A 35 37.82 2.88 -21.96
CA ARG A 35 39.13 3.23 -22.55
C ARG A 35 40.12 2.05 -22.65
N GLY A 36 39.61 0.84 -22.84
CA GLY A 36 40.45 -0.36 -23.02
C GLY A 36 40.84 -1.07 -21.72
N GLU A 37 40.50 -0.50 -20.56
CA GLU A 37 40.65 -1.17 -19.27
C GLU A 37 39.30 -1.68 -18.77
N ALA A 38 39.27 -2.90 -18.23
CA ALA A 38 38.09 -3.46 -17.61
C ALA A 38 37.85 -2.76 -16.27
N THR A 39 36.77 -1.99 -16.19
CA THR A 39 36.38 -1.22 -15.01
C THR A 39 35.03 -1.64 -14.50
N VAL A 40 34.85 -1.64 -13.18
CA VAL A 40 33.55 -1.88 -12.56
C VAL A 40 32.78 -0.56 -12.53
N LEU A 41 31.61 -0.55 -13.16
CA LEU A 41 30.65 0.55 -13.15
C LEU A 41 29.46 0.17 -12.27
N PHE A 42 28.83 1.19 -11.68
CA PHE A 42 27.59 1.04 -10.94
C PHE A 42 26.44 1.61 -11.75
N VAL A 43 25.47 0.75 -12.07
CA VAL A 43 24.28 1.10 -12.85
C VAL A 43 23.10 1.17 -11.90
N ASP A 44 22.35 2.28 -11.94
CA ASP A 44 21.16 2.48 -11.11
C ASP A 44 20.06 1.48 -11.53
N ILE A 45 19.46 0.84 -10.53
CA ILE A 45 18.42 -0.16 -10.72
C ILE A 45 17.13 0.25 -9.99
N PRO A 46 15.97 0.13 -10.66
CA PRO A 46 14.70 0.45 -10.03
C PRO A 46 14.41 -0.56 -8.91
N TYR A 47 13.86 -0.07 -7.80
CA TYR A 47 13.42 -0.89 -6.69
C TYR A 47 11.94 -0.64 -6.39
N THR A 48 11.30 -1.64 -5.83
CA THR A 48 9.97 -1.53 -5.23
C THR A 48 10.08 -1.91 -3.77
N LEU A 49 9.36 -1.19 -2.90
CA LEU A 49 9.24 -1.57 -1.50
C LEU A 49 8.26 -2.75 -1.43
N ALA A 50 8.80 -3.94 -1.28
CA ALA A 50 8.02 -5.11 -0.89
C ALA A 50 7.91 -5.12 0.62
N THR A 51 6.69 -5.16 1.15
CA THR A 51 6.43 -5.35 2.58
C THR A 51 5.53 -6.56 2.76
N GLU A 52 5.87 -7.43 3.70
CA GLU A 52 4.95 -8.48 4.15
C GLU A 52 3.85 -7.87 5.03
N GLU A 53 2.71 -8.55 5.22
CA GLU A 53 1.58 -8.01 5.99
C GLU A 53 1.95 -7.60 7.43
N ALA A 54 2.74 -8.43 8.12
CA ALA A 54 3.21 -8.11 9.47
C ALA A 54 4.15 -6.89 9.48
N GLU A 55 5.05 -6.81 8.49
CA GLU A 55 5.97 -5.68 8.32
C GLU A 55 5.19 -4.39 8.01
N ARG A 56 4.21 -4.47 7.10
CA ARG A 56 3.34 -3.35 6.72
C ARG A 56 2.62 -2.76 7.93
N ILE A 57 2.06 -3.61 8.79
CA ILE A 57 1.41 -3.18 10.04
C ILE A 57 2.43 -2.53 10.97
N GLY A 58 3.61 -3.14 11.14
CA GLY A 58 4.68 -2.59 11.99
C GLY A 58 5.17 -1.21 11.54
N VAL A 59 5.41 -1.04 10.24
CA VAL A 59 5.84 0.23 9.64
C VAL A 59 4.75 1.30 9.77
N ASP A 60 3.49 0.95 9.48
CA ASP A 60 2.36 1.87 9.63
C ASP A 60 2.17 2.31 11.09
N HIS A 61 2.31 1.38 12.04
CA HIS A 61 2.28 1.70 13.46
C HIS A 61 3.40 2.68 13.86
N VAL A 62 4.65 2.40 13.50
CA VAL A 62 5.80 3.27 13.79
C VAL A 62 5.62 4.66 13.16
N ALA A 63 5.07 4.73 11.95
CA ALA A 63 4.77 6.01 11.30
C ALA A 63 3.70 6.81 12.07
N ARG A 64 2.68 6.15 12.64
CA ARG A 64 1.58 6.76 13.40
C ARG A 64 1.89 7.08 14.84
N MET A 65 2.81 6.35 15.50
CA MET A 65 3.23 6.59 16.89
C MET A 65 3.77 8.01 17.09
N SER A 66 4.15 8.70 16.01
CA SER A 66 4.48 10.11 16.05
C SER A 66 3.27 11.05 16.34
N THR A 67 2.02 10.53 16.36
CA THR A 67 0.80 11.36 16.37
C THR A 67 -0.42 10.91 17.21
N ALA A 68 -0.45 9.76 17.89
CA ALA A 68 -1.70 9.29 18.53
C ALA A 68 -1.57 8.82 20.00
N ASP A 69 -2.52 9.28 20.82
CA ASP A 69 -2.81 8.84 22.19
C ASP A 69 -3.53 7.48 22.21
N THR A 70 -3.22 6.70 23.25
CA THR A 70 -3.50 5.26 23.44
C THR A 70 -4.98 4.87 23.68
N GLY A 71 -5.93 5.33 22.87
CA GLY A 71 -7.37 5.15 23.15
C GLY A 71 -8.32 4.81 22.00
N ASP A 72 -7.85 4.71 20.76
CA ASP A 72 -8.74 4.52 19.60
C ASP A 72 -9.14 3.06 19.34
N SER A 73 -10.35 2.87 18.79
CA SER A 73 -10.85 1.55 18.37
C SER A 73 -10.03 0.98 17.20
N SER A 74 -9.77 -0.33 17.18
CA SER A 74 -9.05 -1.01 16.08
C SER A 74 -9.67 -0.74 14.70
N THR A 75 -11.00 -0.58 14.64
CA THR A 75 -11.71 -0.19 13.41
C THR A 75 -11.35 1.22 12.94
N ALA A 76 -11.17 2.17 13.84
CA ALA A 76 -10.77 3.53 13.49
C ALA A 76 -9.35 3.53 12.90
N GLU A 77 -8.42 2.80 13.51
CA GLU A 77 -7.05 2.67 13.01
C GLU A 77 -7.01 2.12 11.58
N HIS A 78 -7.75 1.03 11.31
CA HIS A 78 -7.84 0.45 9.97
C HIS A 78 -8.44 1.42 8.94
N LEU A 79 -9.48 2.18 9.31
CA LEU A 79 -10.11 3.16 8.42
C LEU A 79 -9.18 4.34 8.11
N VAL A 80 -8.40 4.81 9.08
CA VAL A 80 -7.44 5.90 8.82
C VAL A 80 -6.35 5.43 7.84
N ALA A 81 -5.89 4.18 7.94
CA ALA A 81 -4.94 3.62 6.97
C ALA A 81 -5.51 3.61 5.54
N GLN A 82 -6.71 3.07 5.36
CA GLN A 82 -7.38 3.06 4.05
C GLN A 82 -7.62 4.48 3.52
N HIS A 83 -8.06 5.40 4.38
CA HIS A 83 -8.29 6.80 4.01
C HIS A 83 -7.02 7.47 3.51
N SER A 84 -5.90 7.31 4.21
CA SER A 84 -4.60 7.86 3.82
C SER A 84 -4.16 7.33 2.45
N SER A 85 -4.31 6.03 2.18
CA SER A 85 -4.00 5.44 0.88
C SER A 85 -4.86 6.02 -0.25
N ILE A 86 -6.18 6.17 -0.03
CA ILE A 86 -7.09 6.79 -1.01
C ILE A 86 -6.71 8.26 -1.25
N LYS A 87 -6.38 9.01 -0.19
CA LYS A 87 -5.94 10.41 -0.29
C LYS A 87 -4.66 10.55 -1.11
N MET A 88 -3.69 9.65 -0.92
CA MET A 88 -2.45 9.62 -1.70
C MET A 88 -2.74 9.37 -3.19
N LEU A 89 -3.57 8.38 -3.50
CA LEU A 89 -3.96 8.09 -4.88
C LEU A 89 -4.69 9.28 -5.52
N HIS A 90 -5.64 9.88 -4.80
CA HIS A 90 -6.38 11.07 -5.26
C HIS A 90 -5.44 12.22 -5.62
N ASN A 91 -4.45 12.50 -4.77
CA ASN A 91 -3.47 13.55 -5.03
C ASN A 91 -2.65 13.28 -6.32
N ARG A 92 -2.25 12.02 -6.56
CA ARG A 92 -1.56 11.64 -7.79
C ARG A 92 -2.44 11.83 -9.04
N ILE A 93 -3.70 11.40 -8.97
CA ILE A 93 -4.68 11.60 -10.07
C ILE A 93 -4.88 13.10 -10.35
N LYS A 94 -4.96 13.92 -9.30
CA LYS A 94 -5.13 15.37 -9.44
C LYS A 94 -3.95 16.03 -10.17
N ILE A 95 -2.72 15.58 -9.90
CA ILE A 95 -1.51 16.07 -10.60
C ILE A 95 -1.58 15.71 -12.09
N ILE A 96 -1.96 14.46 -12.42
CA ILE A 96 -2.11 14.01 -13.81
C ILE A 96 -3.17 14.84 -14.54
N LEU A 97 -4.32 15.07 -13.90
CA LEU A 97 -5.39 15.90 -14.47
C LEU A 97 -4.93 17.33 -14.73
N ALA A 98 -4.22 17.94 -13.77
CA ALA A 98 -3.69 19.29 -13.91
C ALA A 98 -2.69 19.39 -15.08
N TYR A 99 -1.82 18.38 -15.25
CA TYR A 99 -0.89 18.32 -16.38
C TYR A 99 -1.62 18.25 -17.72
N ILE A 100 -2.63 17.38 -17.86
CA ILE A 100 -3.42 17.26 -19.10
C ILE A 100 -4.14 18.58 -19.42
N GLN A 101 -4.72 19.24 -18.42
CA GLN A 101 -5.39 20.54 -18.60
C GLN A 101 -4.42 21.65 -19.00
N ALA A 102 -3.25 21.73 -18.37
CA ALA A 102 -2.22 22.72 -18.72
C ALA A 102 -1.65 22.48 -20.13
N SER A 103 -1.47 21.21 -20.51
CA SER A 103 -1.05 20.82 -21.85
C SER A 103 -2.11 21.16 -22.91
N GLN A 104 -3.40 21.05 -22.58
CA GLN A 104 -4.49 21.43 -23.49
C GLN A 104 -4.56 22.96 -23.70
N LYS A 105 -4.26 23.75 -22.67
CA LYS A 105 -4.22 25.22 -22.72
C LYS A 105 -2.94 25.79 -23.34
N ASP A 106 -2.02 24.94 -23.79
CA ASP A 106 -0.70 25.31 -24.29
C ASP A 106 0.17 26.07 -23.25
N GLU A 107 -0.12 25.90 -21.95
CA GLU A 107 0.70 26.47 -20.85
C GLU A 107 1.98 25.65 -20.60
N VAL A 108 1.97 24.37 -20.99
CA VAL A 108 3.09 23.42 -20.85
C VAL A 108 3.35 22.74 -22.20
N ALA A 109 4.62 22.50 -22.54
CA ALA A 109 5.01 21.80 -23.76
C ALA A 109 4.36 20.40 -23.82
N LYS A 110 3.67 20.12 -24.93
CA LYS A 110 2.97 18.85 -25.15
C LYS A 110 3.99 17.72 -25.30
N ASN A 111 4.03 16.81 -24.34
CA ASN A 111 4.78 15.56 -24.45
C ASN A 111 3.83 14.43 -24.86
N HIS A 112 3.97 13.95 -26.09
CA HIS A 112 3.11 12.90 -26.64
C HIS A 112 3.26 11.55 -25.96
N ASP A 113 4.43 11.26 -25.37
CA ASP A 113 4.66 10.00 -24.65
C ASP A 113 3.85 9.97 -23.34
N ILE A 114 3.92 11.06 -22.55
CA ILE A 114 3.15 11.19 -21.30
C ILE A 114 1.64 11.16 -21.56
N LEU A 115 1.18 11.83 -22.63
CA LEU A 115 -0.24 11.83 -23.00
C LEU A 115 -0.72 10.43 -23.42
N ARG A 116 0.13 9.67 -24.13
CA ARG A 116 -0.16 8.27 -24.50
C ARG A 116 -0.24 7.38 -23.26
N ASP A 117 0.66 7.56 -22.29
CA ASP A 117 0.63 6.81 -21.04
C ASP A 117 -0.62 7.12 -20.22
N CYS A 118 -1.00 8.40 -20.11
CA CYS A 118 -2.24 8.80 -19.46
C CYS A 118 -3.47 8.18 -20.13
N TYR A 119 -3.49 8.14 -21.46
CA TYR A 119 -4.56 7.49 -22.21
C TYR A 119 -4.60 5.97 -21.95
N SER A 120 -3.44 5.30 -21.96
CA SER A 120 -3.33 3.88 -21.63
C SER A 120 -3.82 3.57 -20.21
N LEU A 121 -3.49 4.44 -19.25
CA LEU A 121 -3.96 4.31 -17.86
C LEU A 121 -5.49 4.37 -17.78
N CYS A 122 -6.13 5.35 -18.44
CA CYS A 122 -7.59 5.46 -18.48
C CYS A 122 -8.25 4.24 -19.15
N TYR A 123 -7.63 3.69 -20.20
CA TYR A 123 -8.17 2.55 -20.93
C TYR A 123 -8.13 1.23 -20.14
N ARG A 124 -7.24 1.12 -19.14
CA ARG A 124 -7.17 -0.06 -18.26
C ARG A 124 -8.29 -0.11 -17.21
N LEU A 125 -9.14 0.91 -17.14
CA LEU A 125 -10.26 0.97 -16.21
C LEU A 125 -11.54 0.47 -16.88
N PRO A 126 -12.35 -0.39 -16.22
CA PRO A 126 -12.14 -1.01 -14.91
C PRO A 126 -11.12 -2.17 -14.94
N VAL A 127 -10.29 -2.27 -13.89
CA VAL A 127 -9.16 -3.22 -13.82
C VAL A 127 -9.59 -4.69 -13.86
N LEU A 128 -10.72 -5.02 -13.23
CA LEU A 128 -11.28 -6.37 -13.19
C LEU A 128 -12.80 -6.27 -13.39
N ASN A 129 -13.30 -6.90 -14.45
CA ASN A 129 -14.74 -6.99 -14.72
C ASN A 129 -15.12 -8.35 -15.35
N SER A 130 -14.40 -9.41 -15.00
CA SER A 130 -14.73 -10.75 -15.46
C SER A 130 -15.89 -11.34 -14.65
N GLN A 131 -16.70 -12.18 -15.29
CA GLN A 131 -17.79 -12.90 -14.59
C GLN A 131 -17.24 -13.76 -13.45
N ARG A 132 -16.11 -14.44 -13.68
CA ARG A 132 -15.42 -15.23 -12.65
C ARG A 132 -15.08 -14.40 -11.41
N PHE A 133 -14.54 -13.18 -11.61
CA PHE A 133 -14.24 -12.29 -10.49
C PHE A 133 -15.50 -11.92 -9.69
N GLN A 134 -16.63 -11.71 -10.35
CA GLN A 134 -17.89 -11.40 -9.65
C GLN A 134 -18.37 -12.60 -8.82
N GLU A 135 -18.33 -13.81 -9.38
CA GLU A 135 -18.68 -15.04 -8.67
C GLU A 135 -17.77 -15.26 -7.43
N ASP A 136 -16.46 -15.11 -7.61
CA ASP A 136 -15.48 -15.24 -6.52
C ASP A 136 -15.68 -14.16 -5.45
N TYR A 137 -15.95 -12.91 -5.86
CA TYR A 137 -16.21 -11.78 -4.96
C TYR A 137 -17.48 -11.99 -4.12
N TYR A 138 -18.59 -12.41 -4.74
CA TYR A 138 -19.82 -12.69 -3.99
C TYR A 138 -19.66 -13.88 -3.06
N THR A 139 -18.94 -14.92 -3.47
CA THR A 139 -18.63 -16.07 -2.62
C THR A 139 -17.88 -15.61 -1.36
N GLN A 140 -16.83 -14.82 -1.52
CA GLN A 140 -16.08 -14.26 -0.38
C GLN A 140 -16.94 -13.38 0.53
N CYS A 141 -17.78 -12.51 -0.04
CA CYS A 141 -18.71 -11.68 0.74
C CYS A 141 -19.70 -12.54 1.56
N ASN A 142 -20.24 -13.60 0.96
CA ASN A 142 -21.16 -14.51 1.63
C ASN A 142 -20.49 -15.23 2.79
N ASP A 143 -19.25 -15.71 2.61
CA ASP A 143 -18.49 -16.38 3.66
C ASP A 143 -18.21 -15.45 4.87
N VAL A 144 -17.75 -14.23 4.60
CA VAL A 144 -17.49 -13.23 5.63
C VAL A 144 -18.79 -12.84 6.36
N CYS A 145 -19.89 -12.66 5.62
CA CYS A 145 -21.19 -12.33 6.20
C CYS A 145 -21.70 -13.47 7.11
N LEU A 146 -21.60 -14.73 6.65
CA LEU A 146 -22.00 -15.89 7.42
C LEU A 146 -21.17 -16.03 8.70
N MET A 147 -19.85 -15.88 8.61
CA MET A 147 -18.96 -15.88 9.78
C MET A 147 -19.32 -14.78 10.79
N ALA A 148 -19.53 -13.55 10.31
CA ALA A 148 -19.92 -12.44 11.16
C ALA A 148 -21.27 -12.68 11.85
N TYR A 149 -22.24 -13.24 11.12
CA TYR A 149 -23.56 -13.58 11.65
C TYR A 149 -23.50 -14.65 12.74
N LEU A 150 -22.77 -15.75 12.50
CA LEU A 150 -22.54 -16.79 13.51
C LEU A 150 -21.82 -16.25 14.75
N GLY A 151 -20.84 -15.36 14.56
CA GLY A 151 -20.17 -14.65 15.66
C GLY A 151 -21.13 -13.78 16.48
N ALA A 152 -22.05 -13.07 15.81
CA ALA A 152 -23.08 -12.27 16.48
C ALA A 152 -24.05 -13.12 17.29
N ILE A 153 -24.50 -14.26 16.75
CA ILE A 153 -25.32 -15.23 17.50
C ILE A 153 -24.57 -15.73 18.73
N THR A 154 -23.31 -16.14 18.57
CA THR A 154 -22.47 -16.64 19.67
C THR A 154 -22.34 -15.61 20.79
N LYS A 155 -22.10 -14.34 20.43
CA LYS A 155 -22.08 -13.22 21.39
C LYS A 155 -23.43 -13.04 22.08
N GLY A 156 -24.54 -13.10 21.33
CA GLY A 156 -25.90 -13.03 21.86
C GLY A 156 -26.22 -14.15 22.85
N SER A 157 -25.87 -15.39 22.53
CA SER A 157 -26.04 -16.55 23.41
C SER A 157 -25.23 -16.41 24.70
N ASN A 158 -24.01 -15.88 24.63
CA ASN A 158 -23.20 -15.60 25.82
C ASN A 158 -23.88 -14.54 26.72
N THR A 159 -24.37 -13.44 26.15
CA THR A 159 -25.11 -12.42 26.90
C THR A 159 -26.37 -13.00 27.55
N MET A 160 -27.13 -13.82 26.81
CA MET A 160 -28.33 -14.48 27.35
C MET A 160 -27.99 -15.41 28.53
N ASN A 161 -26.88 -16.14 28.44
CA ASN A 161 -26.39 -16.98 29.53
C ASN A 161 -26.04 -16.14 30.77
N GLN A 162 -25.35 -15.01 30.60
CA GLN A 162 -25.06 -14.10 31.71
C GLN A 162 -26.33 -13.55 32.38
N VAL A 163 -27.36 -13.21 31.60
CA VAL A 163 -28.66 -12.78 32.15
C VAL A 163 -29.34 -13.90 32.93
N GLN A 164 -29.27 -15.15 32.44
CA GLN A 164 -29.80 -16.30 33.17
C GLN A 164 -29.13 -16.45 34.55
N TYR A 165 -27.80 -16.35 34.64
CA TYR A 165 -27.09 -16.36 35.92
C TYR A 165 -27.55 -15.23 36.84
N PHE A 166 -27.75 -14.02 36.31
CA PHE A 166 -28.26 -12.89 37.08
C PHE A 166 -29.66 -13.16 37.66
N VAL A 167 -30.60 -13.63 36.85
CA VAL A 167 -31.98 -13.94 37.30
C VAL A 167 -31.97 -15.03 38.36
N THR A 168 -31.20 -16.10 38.17
CA THR A 168 -31.12 -17.19 39.15
C THR A 168 -30.53 -16.74 40.49
N ILE A 169 -29.52 -15.85 40.49
CA ILE A 169 -28.85 -15.41 41.72
C ILE A 169 -29.66 -14.33 42.46
N TYR A 170 -30.29 -13.40 41.75
CA TYR A 170 -30.89 -12.19 42.34
C TYR A 170 -32.42 -12.19 42.42
N CYS A 171 -33.13 -12.99 41.60
CA CYS A 171 -34.60 -13.04 41.64
C CYS A 171 -35.16 -14.24 42.43
N PHE A 172 -34.35 -15.28 42.68
CA PHE A 172 -34.79 -16.49 43.40
C PHE A 172 -34.19 -16.63 44.80
N LYS A 173 -33.68 -15.53 45.36
CA LYS A 173 -33.17 -15.42 46.73
C LYS A 173 -33.90 -14.29 47.45
#